data_AF-A0A8H6PL72-F1
#
_entry.id   AF-A0A8H6PL72-F1
#
_cell.length_a   1.000
_cell.length_b   1.000
_cell.length_c   1.000
_cell.angle_alpha   90.00
_cell.angle_beta   90.00
_cell.angle_gamma   90.00
#
_symmetry.space_group_name_H-M   'P 1'
#
loop_
_entity.id
_entity.type
_entity.pdbx_description
1 polymer ?
#
loop_
_entity_poly.entity_id
_entity_poly.type
_entity_poly.pdbx_seq_one_letter_code
_entity_poly.pdbx_strand_id
1 'polypeptide(L)'
;MANTEQERQKILFTLSHIFWSNTDVSTGITHKPYGVAWITLERNMYRLCVLQGKVRDGDKVPADPWEMFLREFAPRAKVKRPVGERLPSAQFFPSSILREGGNVSTNVNVTSGQGQEGNGQGQHVRFEVPLLRREDENQNRRAVGRIPRYLN
;
A
#
# COMPACT_ATOMS: atom_id res chain seq x y z
N MET A 1 35.36 10.87 -6.83
CA MET A 1 34.42 9.76 -6.55
C MET A 1 34.40 9.35 -5.07
N ALA A 2 35.53 9.25 -4.37
CA ALA A 2 35.58 8.86 -2.95
C ALA A 2 34.74 9.76 -2.01
N ASN A 3 34.78 11.09 -2.22
CA ASN A 3 34.05 12.04 -1.36
C ASN A 3 32.52 11.86 -1.45
N THR A 4 32.01 11.60 -2.66
CA THR A 4 30.58 11.36 -2.91
C THR A 4 30.11 10.06 -2.25
N GLU A 5 30.94 9.03 -2.29
CA GLU A 5 30.63 7.75 -1.63
C GLU A 5 30.65 7.89 -0.11
N GLN A 6 31.65 8.59 0.43
CA GLN A 6 31.72 8.86 1.87
C GLN A 6 30.50 9.66 2.36
N GLU A 7 30.07 10.66 1.59
CA GLU A 7 28.85 11.42 1.86
C GLU A 7 27.61 10.50 1.86
N ARG A 8 27.47 9.64 0.84
CA ARG A 8 26.38 8.66 0.74
C ARG A 8 26.32 7.75 1.97
N GLN A 9 27.46 7.21 2.41
CA GLN A 9 27.52 6.35 3.59
C GLN A 9 27.11 7.09 4.86
N LYS A 10 27.55 8.34 5.04
CA LYS A 10 27.15 9.17 6.19
C LYS A 10 25.64 9.43 6.21
N ILE A 11 25.06 9.68 5.05
CA ILE A 11 23.61 9.87 4.92
C ILE A 11 22.87 8.58 5.27
N LEU A 12 23.27 7.43 4.71
CA LEU A 12 22.64 6.14 4.98
C LEU A 12 22.73 5.77 6.47
N PHE A 13 23.87 6.02 7.11
CA PHE A 13 24.04 5.84 8.55
C PHE A 13 23.03 6.68 9.34
N THR A 14 22.91 7.97 9.00
CA THR A 14 21.96 8.89 9.66
C THR A 14 20.51 8.43 9.48
N LEU A 15 20.13 8.01 8.27
CA LEU A 15 18.78 7.51 7.98
C LEU A 15 18.48 6.22 8.74
N SER A 16 19.45 5.30 8.83
CA SER A 16 19.31 4.08 9.61
C SER A 16 19.12 4.39 11.10
N HIS A 17 19.84 5.38 11.64
CA HIS A 17 19.68 5.79 13.03
C HIS A 17 18.26 6.33 13.29
N ILE A 18 17.74 7.17 12.38
CA ILE A 18 16.35 7.67 12.47
C ILE A 18 15.35 6.51 12.40
N PHE A 19 15.57 5.54 11.52
CA PHE A 19 14.70 4.36 11.43
C PHE A 19 14.66 3.58 12.73
N TRP A 20 15.82 3.29 13.32
CA TRP A 20 15.90 2.54 14.58
C TRP A 20 15.33 3.31 15.75
N SER A 21 15.55 4.63 15.83
CA SER A 21 15.00 5.46 16.91
C SER A 21 13.48 5.58 16.87
N ASN A 22 12.86 5.38 15.70
CA ASN A 22 11.41 5.42 15.52
C ASN A 22 10.77 4.02 15.44
N THR A 23 11.57 2.97 15.65
CA THR A 23 11.06 1.59 15.74
C THR A 23 10.81 1.26 17.19
N ASP A 24 9.55 0.97 17.52
CA ASP A 24 9.20 0.49 18.85
C ASP A 24 9.77 -0.92 19.05
N VAL A 25 10.60 -1.09 20.08
CA VAL A 25 11.29 -2.34 20.40
C VAL A 25 10.30 -3.43 20.81
N SER A 26 9.17 -3.05 21.41
CA SER A 26 8.18 -3.99 21.94
C SER A 26 7.29 -4.60 20.85
N THR A 27 6.82 -3.77 19.91
CA THR A 27 5.94 -4.22 18.81
C THR A 27 6.72 -4.54 17.53
N GLY A 28 7.91 -3.97 17.36
CA GLY A 28 8.67 -3.99 16.12
C GLY A 28 8.04 -3.14 15.02
N ILE A 29 7.09 -2.26 15.35
CA ILE A 29 6.45 -1.35 14.40
C ILE A 29 7.32 -0.11 14.27
N THR A 30 7.63 0.26 13.03
CA THR A 30 8.34 1.52 12.75
C THR A 30 7.33 2.62 12.44
N HIS A 31 7.40 3.70 13.20
CA HIS A 31 6.57 4.89 12.99
C HIS A 31 7.25 5.88 12.06
N LYS A 32 6.44 6.65 11.33
CA LYS A 32 6.92 7.80 10.57
C LYS A 32 7.54 8.81 11.56
N PRO A 33 8.78 9.29 11.33
CA PRO A 33 9.38 10.28 12.21
C PRO A 33 8.66 11.63 12.11
N TYR A 34 8.69 12.39 13.20
CA TYR A 34 8.11 13.74 13.29
C TYR A 34 9.14 14.78 13.75
N GLY A 35 8.81 16.07 13.57
CA GLY A 35 9.64 17.18 14.04
C GLY A 35 11.05 17.22 13.41
N VAL A 36 12.08 17.36 14.25
CA VAL A 36 13.48 17.47 13.79
C VAL A 36 13.96 16.22 13.05
N ALA A 37 13.50 15.03 13.48
CA ALA A 37 13.84 13.77 12.83
C ALA A 37 13.26 13.71 11.40
N TRP A 38 12.03 14.21 11.20
CA TRP A 38 11.42 14.34 9.88
C TRP A 38 12.23 15.26 8.97
N ILE A 39 12.54 16.48 9.42
CA ILE A 39 13.31 17.46 8.64
C ILE A 39 14.68 16.88 8.25
N THR A 40 15.32 16.18 9.18
CA THR A 40 16.62 15.53 8.93
C THR A 40 16.49 14.42 7.89
N LEU A 41 15.44 13.59 7.98
CA LEU A 41 15.17 12.55 7.00
C LEU A 41 14.92 13.14 5.61
N GLU A 42 14.06 14.15 5.51
CA GLU A 42 13.69 14.81 4.26
C GLU A 42 14.92 15.39 3.55
N ARG A 43 15.76 16.14 4.28
CA ARG A 43 17.02 16.71 3.72
C ARG A 43 17.98 15.64 3.25
N ASN A 44 18.15 14.57 4.03
CA ASN A 44 19.04 13.47 3.69
C ASN A 44 18.54 12.69 2.46
N MET A 45 17.23 12.45 2.36
CA MET A 45 16.62 11.80 1.19
C MET A 45 16.71 12.66 -0.06
N TYR A 46 16.47 13.96 0.05
CA TYR A 46 16.70 14.92 -1.05
C TYR A 46 18.15 14.84 -1.52
N ARG A 47 19.13 14.94 -0.60
CA ARG A 47 20.55 14.88 -0.94
C ARG A 47 20.92 13.55 -1.61
N LEU A 48 20.40 12.42 -1.13
CA LEU A 48 20.57 11.13 -1.80
C LEU A 48 20.00 11.12 -3.22
N CYS A 49 18.83 11.70 -3.45
CA CYS A 49 18.22 11.77 -4.77
C CYS A 49 19.08 12.62 -5.74
N VAL A 50 19.65 13.72 -5.26
CA VAL A 50 20.60 14.54 -6.02
C VAL A 50 21.87 13.75 -6.34
N LEU A 51 22.46 13.08 -5.35
CA LEU A 51 23.66 12.25 -5.54
C LEU A 51 23.44 11.08 -6.51
N GLN A 52 22.21 10.55 -6.57
CA GLN A 52 21.81 9.49 -7.51
C GLN A 52 21.44 10.03 -8.90
N GLY A 53 21.39 11.35 -9.09
CA GLY A 53 20.96 11.97 -10.35
C GLY A 53 19.46 11.83 -10.63
N LYS A 54 18.65 11.43 -9.64
CA LYS A 54 17.18 11.31 -9.77
C LYS A 54 16.49 12.68 -9.75
N VAL A 55 17.11 13.68 -9.12
CA VAL A 55 16.56 15.02 -8.87
C VAL A 55 17.67 16.04 -9.13
N ARG A 56 17.36 17.18 -9.76
CA ARG A 56 18.32 18.28 -9.94
C ARG A 56 18.32 19.18 -8.71
N ASP A 57 19.38 19.97 -8.53
CA ASP A 57 19.41 20.93 -7.44
C ASP A 57 18.27 21.95 -7.55
N GLY A 58 17.45 22.05 -6.51
CA GLY A 58 16.27 22.93 -6.45
C GLY A 58 14.94 22.27 -6.81
N ASP A 59 14.97 21.05 -7.36
CA ASP A 59 13.75 20.30 -7.65
C ASP A 59 13.14 19.67 -6.38
N LYS A 60 11.84 19.38 -6.43
CA LYS A 60 11.15 18.67 -5.34
C LYS A 60 11.44 17.17 -5.39
N VAL A 61 11.44 16.52 -4.23
CA VAL A 61 11.53 15.06 -4.14
C VAL A 61 10.29 14.43 -4.80
N PRO A 62 10.43 13.42 -5.67
CA PRO A 62 9.34 12.90 -6.50
C PRO A 62 8.26 12.12 -5.74
N ALA A 63 8.55 11.66 -4.52
CA ALA A 63 7.63 10.92 -3.66
C ALA A 63 7.86 11.26 -2.19
N ASP A 64 6.98 10.76 -1.31
CA ASP A 64 7.16 10.94 0.13
C ASP A 64 8.51 10.36 0.59
N PRO A 65 9.39 11.17 1.23
CA PRO A 65 10.72 10.76 1.62
C PRO A 65 10.76 9.51 2.51
N TRP A 66 9.75 9.34 3.36
CA TRP A 66 9.68 8.20 4.27
C TRP A 66 9.32 6.91 3.53
N GLU A 67 8.32 6.95 2.67
CA GLU A 67 7.98 5.80 1.82
C GLU A 67 9.14 5.40 0.89
N MET A 68 9.84 6.38 0.32
CA MET A 68 11.03 6.12 -0.49
C MET A 68 12.12 5.42 0.32
N PHE A 69 12.41 5.90 1.53
CA PHE A 69 13.38 5.27 2.41
C PHE A 69 12.99 3.83 2.76
N LEU A 70 11.73 3.61 3.14
CA LEU A 70 11.22 2.27 3.48
C LEU A 70 11.29 1.29 2.30
N ARG A 71 11.07 1.78 1.08
CA ARG A 71 11.12 0.96 -0.14
C ARG A 71 12.54 0.57 -0.53
N GLU A 72 13.48 1.52 -0.45
CA GLU A 72 14.81 1.38 -1.05
C GLU A 72 15.90 0.97 -0.05
N PHE A 73 15.82 1.41 1.21
CA PHE A 73 16.94 1.32 2.16
C PHE A 73 16.59 0.66 3.49
N ALA A 74 15.32 0.60 3.88
CA ALA A 74 14.96 0.04 5.17
C ALA A 74 15.24 -1.49 5.22
N PRO A 75 15.71 -2.01 6.37
CA PRO A 75 15.85 -3.45 6.58
C PRO A 75 14.50 -4.16 6.43
N ARG A 76 14.29 -4.85 5.30
CA ARG A 76 13.01 -5.50 4.93
C ARG A 76 12.47 -6.45 6.00
N ALA A 77 13.34 -7.05 6.80
CA ALA A 77 12.96 -8.01 7.83
C ALA A 77 12.19 -7.38 9.02
N LYS A 78 12.26 -6.05 9.22
CA LYS A 78 11.72 -5.41 10.43
C LYS A 78 10.62 -4.39 10.19
N VAL A 79 10.25 -4.11 8.94
CA VAL A 79 9.17 -3.16 8.65
C VAL A 79 7.82 -3.88 8.78
N LYS A 80 7.32 -3.99 10.01
CA LYS A 80 5.90 -4.29 10.24
C LYS A 80 5.11 -3.00 10.00
N ARG A 81 4.55 -2.86 8.80
CA ARG A 81 3.68 -1.72 8.48
C ARG A 81 2.35 -1.85 9.22
N PRO A 82 1.75 -0.75 9.68
CA PRO A 82 0.37 -0.78 10.15
C PRO A 82 -0.54 -1.37 9.07
N VAL A 83 -1.47 -2.23 9.49
CA VAL A 83 -2.40 -2.96 8.62
C VAL A 83 -3.31 -1.95 7.91
N GLY A 84 -2.94 -1.53 6.70
CA GLY A 84 -3.69 -0.54 5.91
C GLY A 84 -2.97 -0.09 4.64
N GLU A 85 -1.64 0.04 4.67
CA GLU A 85 -0.84 0.41 3.49
C GLU A 85 -0.18 -0.83 2.87
N ARG A 86 -0.98 -1.60 2.11
CA ARG A 86 -0.40 -2.55 1.18
C ARG A 86 0.27 -1.78 0.05
N LEU A 87 1.58 -1.94 -0.09
CA LEU A 87 2.29 -1.65 -1.35
C LEU A 87 1.47 -2.28 -2.50
N PRO A 88 1.26 -1.64 -3.65
CA PRO A 88 0.68 -2.32 -4.80
C PRO A 88 1.54 -3.55 -5.07
N SER A 89 1.01 -4.73 -4.73
CA SER A 89 1.58 -6.01 -5.10
C SER A 89 1.77 -5.99 -6.61
N ALA A 90 2.93 -6.49 -7.07
CA ALA A 90 3.31 -6.62 -8.47
C ALA A 90 2.09 -6.77 -9.40
N GLN A 91 2.06 -5.99 -10.49
CA GLN A 91 1.02 -6.04 -11.51
C GLN A 91 0.67 -7.50 -11.83
N PHE A 92 -0.48 -7.94 -11.33
CA PHE A 92 -1.01 -9.24 -11.62
C PHE A 92 -1.51 -9.17 -13.06
N PHE A 93 -0.69 -9.61 -14.02
CA PHE A 93 -1.12 -9.76 -15.39
C PHE A 93 -1.95 -11.05 -15.45
N PRO A 94 -3.28 -10.99 -15.66
CA PRO A 94 -4.06 -12.20 -15.89
C PRO A 94 -3.56 -12.84 -17.19
N SER A 95 -3.14 -14.11 -17.15
CA SER A 95 -2.93 -14.88 -18.36
C SER A 95 -4.27 -15.01 -19.07
N SER A 96 -4.33 -14.52 -20.31
CA SER A 96 -5.50 -14.57 -21.19
C SER A 96 -6.18 -15.95 -21.18
N ILE A 97 -7.51 -15.97 -21.05
CA ILE A 97 -8.34 -17.19 -21.07
C ILE A 97 -8.54 -17.72 -22.51
N LEU A 98 -8.07 -17.00 -23.53
CA LEU A 98 -8.18 -17.46 -24.91
C LEU A 98 -7.04 -18.41 -25.25
N ARG A 99 -7.30 -19.72 -25.14
CA ARG A 99 -6.68 -20.70 -26.04
C ARG A 99 -7.76 -21.40 -26.86
N GLU A 100 -7.77 -20.96 -28.10
CA GLU A 100 -8.15 -21.65 -29.33
C GLU A 100 -7.97 -23.17 -29.25
N GLY A 101 -8.95 -23.87 -29.81
CA GLY A 101 -8.97 -25.33 -29.89
C GLY A 101 -7.72 -25.89 -30.56
N GLY A 102 -7.23 -26.99 -30.01
CA GLY A 102 -6.09 -27.72 -30.55
C GLY A 102 -5.62 -28.76 -29.55
N ASN A 103 -6.07 -29.99 -29.76
CA ASN A 103 -5.82 -31.19 -28.96
C ASN A 103 -4.37 -31.29 -28.49
N VAL A 104 -4.14 -31.13 -27.19
CA VAL A 104 -2.95 -31.61 -26.50
C VAL A 104 -3.42 -32.39 -25.28
N SER A 105 -3.37 -33.72 -25.39
CA SER A 105 -3.63 -34.66 -24.32
C SER A 105 -2.65 -34.41 -23.16
N THR A 106 -3.13 -33.79 -22.09
CA THR A 106 -2.52 -33.92 -20.77
C THR A 106 -3.31 -34.96 -20.00
N ASN A 107 -2.71 -36.15 -19.86
CA ASN A 107 -3.11 -37.14 -18.88
C ASN A 107 -3.02 -36.51 -17.48
N VAL A 108 -4.15 -36.05 -16.96
CA VAL A 108 -4.34 -35.89 -15.52
C VAL A 108 -5.39 -36.91 -15.12
N ASN A 109 -4.88 -38.01 -14.56
CA ASN A 109 -5.63 -39.12 -14.02
C ASN A 109 -6.45 -38.63 -12.82
N VAL A 110 -7.69 -38.19 -13.06
CA VAL A 110 -8.67 -37.98 -11.99
C VAL A 110 -9.47 -39.27 -11.88
N THR A 111 -9.19 -40.02 -10.83
CA THR A 111 -9.92 -41.22 -10.45
C THR A 111 -11.41 -40.90 -10.28
N SER A 112 -12.18 -41.70 -10.99
CA SER A 112 -13.62 -41.76 -11.10
C SER A 112 -14.34 -42.07 -9.77
N GLY A 113 -15.42 -41.34 -9.52
CA GLY A 113 -16.57 -41.77 -8.72
C GLY A 113 -17.86 -41.34 -9.44
N GLN A 114 -18.61 -42.34 -9.91
CA GLN A 114 -19.94 -42.37 -10.56
C GLN A 114 -20.92 -41.25 -10.11
N GLY A 115 -21.85 -40.71 -10.90
CA GLY A 115 -22.40 -41.03 -12.22
C GLY A 115 -23.74 -40.28 -12.40
N GLN A 116 -24.25 -40.24 -13.64
CA GLN A 116 -25.61 -39.84 -14.06
C GLN A 116 -25.99 -38.35 -13.97
N GLU A 117 -26.78 -37.76 -14.85
CA GLU A 117 -27.25 -37.97 -16.23
C GLU A 117 -27.90 -36.60 -16.58
N GLY A 118 -27.95 -36.24 -17.86
CA GLY A 118 -28.17 -34.87 -18.29
C GLY A 118 -29.48 -34.22 -17.85
N ASN A 119 -29.48 -32.89 -17.73
CA ASN A 119 -30.50 -32.06 -18.37
C ASN A 119 -30.02 -30.61 -18.44
N GLY A 120 -30.17 -30.00 -19.62
CA GLY A 120 -29.78 -28.61 -19.83
C GLY A 120 -30.65 -27.67 -18.99
N GLN A 121 -30.01 -26.76 -18.26
CA GLN A 121 -30.62 -25.54 -17.73
C GLN A 121 -29.50 -24.53 -17.44
N GLY A 122 -29.65 -23.33 -18.00
CA GLY A 122 -28.66 -22.26 -17.93
C GLY A 122 -28.26 -21.93 -16.49
N GLN A 123 -26.96 -21.92 -16.24
CA GLN A 123 -26.38 -21.45 -14.98
C GLN A 123 -26.60 -19.93 -14.87
N HIS A 124 -27.72 -19.53 -14.27
CA HIS A 124 -27.88 -18.19 -13.74
C HIS A 124 -27.15 -18.10 -12.39
N VAL A 125 -26.10 -17.29 -12.33
CA VAL A 125 -25.40 -16.98 -11.08
C VAL A 125 -26.30 -16.05 -10.26
N ARG A 126 -26.85 -16.55 -9.15
CA ARG A 126 -27.66 -15.77 -8.20
C ARG A 126 -26.73 -15.18 -7.13
N PHE A 127 -26.66 -13.86 -7.07
CA PHE A 127 -25.97 -13.15 -6.00
C PHE A 127 -26.92 -13.00 -4.81
N GLU A 128 -26.57 -13.60 -3.67
CA GLU A 128 -27.23 -13.28 -2.40
C GLU A 128 -26.58 -12.01 -1.84
N VAL A 129 -27.32 -10.91 -1.90
CA VAL A 129 -26.96 -9.65 -1.25
C VAL A 129 -27.49 -9.72 0.19
N PRO A 130 -26.63 -9.66 1.22
CA PRO A 130 -27.10 -9.49 2.59
C PRO A 130 -27.82 -8.14 2.70
N LEU A 131 -29.11 -8.15 2.99
CA LEU A 131 -29.86 -6.95 3.35
C LEU A 131 -29.36 -6.47 4.72
N LEU A 132 -28.40 -5.54 4.70
CA LEU A 132 -28.10 -4.72 5.88
C LEU A 132 -29.35 -3.88 6.18
N ARG A 133 -30.09 -4.33 7.20
CA ARG A 133 -31.20 -3.60 7.82
C ARG A 133 -30.66 -2.23 8.27
N ARG A 134 -31.01 -1.20 7.50
CA ARG A 134 -30.74 0.20 7.83
C ARG A 134 -31.77 0.60 8.88
N GLU A 135 -31.43 0.44 10.14
CA GLU A 135 -32.26 0.92 11.23
C GLU A 135 -32.32 2.45 11.18
N ASP A 136 -33.53 2.95 11.37
CA ASP A 136 -33.98 4.31 11.14
C ASP A 136 -33.22 5.36 11.96
N GLU A 137 -32.44 6.21 11.28
CA GLU A 137 -31.92 7.47 11.83
C GLU A 137 -32.44 8.69 11.06
N ASN A 138 -33.68 8.59 10.54
CA ASN A 138 -34.28 9.61 9.68
C ASN A 138 -35.49 10.33 10.32
N GLN A 139 -35.54 10.42 11.65
CA GLN A 139 -36.62 11.10 12.38
C GLN A 139 -36.21 12.37 13.14
N ASN A 140 -35.02 12.94 12.88
CA ASN A 140 -34.61 14.18 13.54
C ASN A 140 -34.09 15.30 12.60
N ARG A 141 -34.48 15.30 11.32
CA ARG A 141 -34.14 16.37 10.34
C ARG A 141 -35.27 17.39 10.11
N ARG A 142 -36.14 17.62 11.08
CA ARG A 142 -37.13 18.72 11.09
C ARG A 142 -37.07 19.51 12.39
N ALA A 143 -35.92 20.09 12.67
CA ALA A 143 -35.80 21.24 13.57
C ALA A 143 -34.92 22.28 12.87
N VAL A 144 -35.54 23.09 12.01
CA VAL A 144 -34.92 24.27 11.41
C VAL A 144 -34.81 25.32 12.52
N GLY A 145 -33.75 25.20 13.33
CA GLY A 145 -33.38 26.16 14.37
C GLY A 145 -32.85 27.44 13.72
N ARG A 146 -33.56 28.54 13.95
CA ARG A 146 -33.22 29.92 13.58
C ARG A 146 -31.75 30.25 13.86
N ILE A 147 -31.09 30.89 12.89
CA ILE A 147 -29.83 31.61 13.09
C ILE A 147 -30.13 32.84 13.98
N PRO A 148 -29.53 32.98 15.17
CA PRO A 148 -29.65 34.22 15.95
C PRO A 148 -28.81 35.32 15.32
N ARG A 149 -29.44 36.45 14.97
CA ARG A 149 -28.73 37.69 14.63
C ARG A 149 -28.71 38.58 15.86
N TYR A 150 -27.51 38.80 16.42
CA TYR A 150 -27.28 39.86 17.37
C TYR A 150 -26.56 41.01 16.66
N LEU A 151 -27.29 42.08 16.37
CA LEU A 151 -26.75 43.41 16.14
C LEU A 151 -27.82 44.42 16.58
N ASN A 152 -27.58 45.04 17.73
CA ASN A 152 -27.92 46.42 18.11
C ASN A 152 -27.32 46.69 19.48
#